data_AF-A0A2S2N5P8-F1
#
_entry.id   AF-A0A2S2N5P8-F1
#
_cell.length_a   1.000
_cell.length_b   1.000
_cell.length_c   1.000
_cell.angle_alpha   90.00
_cell.angle_beta   90.00
_cell.angle_gamma   90.00
#
_symmetry.space_group_name_H-M   'P 1'
#
loop_
_entity.id
_entity.type
_entity.pdbx_description
1 polymer ?
#
loop_
_entity_poly.entity_id
_entity_poly.type
_entity_poly.pdbx_seq_one_letter_code
_entity_poly.pdbx_strand_id
1 'polypeptide(L)'
;PSIHPSIHPSILHHPSIISFPVLPVTPVSRRHWASLSNLVGSLLNSMKSIASLLLLLFLFIIIFALLGMQLFGGRFSFDETQTKRSTFDTFPQALLTVFQILTGEDWNAVMYDGIMAYGGPVFPGMLVCVYFVILFICGNYILLNVFLAIAVDNLADGDNINSGGDKKDKAGEAEAGA
;
A
#
# COMPACT_ATOMS: atom_id res chain seq x y z
N PRO A 1 -18.26 31.89 79.67
CA PRO A 1 -17.89 31.53 78.28
C PRO A 1 -16.76 30.48 78.28
N SER A 2 -17.01 29.37 77.57
CA SER A 2 -16.01 28.39 77.11
C SER A 2 -15.36 27.52 78.20
N ILE A 3 -15.82 26.27 78.34
CA ILE A 3 -15.02 25.02 78.32
C ILE A 3 -16.03 23.86 78.14
N HIS A 4 -16.06 23.26 76.96
CA HIS A 4 -16.82 22.04 76.65
C HIS A 4 -16.00 20.80 77.03
N PRO A 5 -16.61 19.75 77.62
CA PRO A 5 -15.93 18.49 77.88
C PRO A 5 -16.01 17.54 76.66
N SER A 6 -14.94 16.78 76.48
CA SER A 6 -14.65 15.76 75.47
C SER A 6 -15.36 14.43 75.76
N ILE A 7 -15.94 13.73 74.76
CA ILE A 7 -16.05 12.25 74.72
C ILE A 7 -16.00 11.74 73.24
N HIS A 8 -15.33 10.59 73.11
CA HIS A 8 -14.74 9.88 71.96
C HIS A 8 -15.66 9.39 70.80
N PRO A 9 -15.05 8.95 69.67
CA PRO A 9 -15.68 8.58 68.40
C PRO A 9 -16.04 7.08 68.35
N SER A 10 -17.01 6.70 67.52
CA SER A 10 -17.25 5.29 67.21
C SER A 10 -17.83 5.07 65.80
N ILE A 11 -16.97 4.48 64.96
CA ILE A 11 -17.26 3.36 64.06
C ILE A 11 -18.15 3.67 62.85
N LEU A 12 -17.51 4.02 61.73
CA LEU A 12 -18.06 3.91 60.38
C LEU A 12 -17.43 2.65 59.75
N HIS A 13 -18.16 1.54 59.75
CA HIS A 13 -17.76 0.28 59.12
C HIS A 13 -18.40 0.24 57.72
N HIS A 14 -17.62 0.52 56.66
CA HIS A 14 -18.00 0.15 55.30
C HIS A 14 -17.02 -0.92 54.80
N PRO A 15 -17.50 -2.09 54.35
CA PRO A 15 -16.63 -3.17 53.90
C PRO A 15 -15.95 -2.82 52.56
N SER A 16 -14.77 -3.40 52.43
CA SER A 16 -13.74 -3.21 51.41
C SER A 16 -14.21 -3.60 50.01
N ILE A 17 -14.20 -2.66 49.06
CA ILE A 17 -14.17 -2.99 47.63
C ILE A 17 -12.71 -3.16 47.26
N ILE A 18 -12.32 -4.39 46.94
CA ILE A 18 -10.99 -4.72 46.41
C ILE A 18 -10.90 -4.08 45.02
N SER A 19 -10.30 -2.89 44.93
CA SER A 19 -9.90 -2.30 43.65
C SER A 19 -8.77 -3.13 43.05
N PHE A 20 -9.08 -3.96 42.06
CA PHE A 20 -8.05 -4.55 41.20
C PHE A 20 -7.26 -3.42 40.53
N PRO A 21 -5.92 -3.40 40.62
CA PRO A 21 -5.14 -2.45 39.85
C PRO A 21 -5.29 -2.80 38.37
N VAL A 22 -5.94 -1.92 37.62
CA VAL A 22 -5.88 -1.93 36.15
C VAL A 22 -4.42 -1.67 35.79
N LEU A 23 -3.68 -2.73 35.46
CA LEU A 23 -2.30 -2.64 35.01
C LEU A 23 -2.21 -1.59 33.89
N PRO A 24 -1.36 -0.55 34.00
CA PRO A 24 -1.18 0.39 32.92
C PRO A 24 -0.61 -0.39 31.72
N VAL A 25 -1.29 -0.30 30.58
CA VAL A 25 -0.80 -0.81 29.30
C VAL A 25 0.66 -0.40 29.18
N THR A 26 1.56 -1.39 29.15
CA THR A 26 2.98 -1.17 29.39
C THR A 26 3.55 -0.10 28.43
N PRO A 27 4.43 0.81 28.91
CA PRO A 27 5.00 1.90 28.11
C PRO A 27 5.79 1.43 26.88
N VAL A 28 6.09 0.12 26.82
CA VAL A 28 6.69 -0.58 25.68
C VAL A 28 5.83 -0.45 24.42
N SER A 29 4.50 -0.51 24.51
CA SER A 29 3.64 -0.42 23.32
C SER A 29 3.79 0.95 22.64
N ARG A 30 3.73 2.06 23.40
CA ARG A 30 3.86 3.43 22.87
C ARG A 30 5.22 3.74 22.21
N ARG A 31 6.31 3.10 22.64
CA ARG A 31 7.65 3.28 22.04
C ARG A 31 7.78 2.62 20.66
N HIS A 32 7.16 1.44 20.47
CA HIS A 32 7.12 0.80 19.16
C HIS A 32 6.32 1.63 18.16
N TRP A 33 5.18 2.19 18.57
CA TRP A 33 4.40 3.11 17.74
C TRP A 33 5.20 4.36 17.33
N ALA A 34 6.03 4.92 18.21
CA ALA A 34 6.89 6.07 17.90
C ALA A 34 8.02 5.72 16.91
N SER A 35 8.68 4.57 17.05
CA SER A 35 9.68 4.10 16.08
C SER A 35 9.03 3.75 14.73
N LEU A 36 7.85 3.13 14.75
CA LEU A 36 7.09 2.76 13.56
C LEU A 36 6.59 4.00 12.82
N SER A 37 6.12 5.03 13.52
CA SER A 37 5.68 6.28 12.91
C SER A 37 6.84 7.03 12.26
N ASN A 38 8.03 7.00 12.87
CA ASN A 38 9.23 7.62 12.30
C ASN A 38 9.70 6.87 11.04
N LEU A 39 9.61 5.54 11.03
CA LEU A 39 9.85 4.70 9.85
C LEU A 39 8.83 4.99 8.74
N VAL A 40 7.54 5.02 9.06
CA VAL A 40 6.46 5.35 8.12
C VAL A 40 6.62 6.76 7.56
N GLY A 41 6.96 7.74 8.40
CA GLY A 41 7.22 9.12 7.95
C GLY A 41 8.40 9.23 6.99
N SER A 42 9.47 8.48 7.24
CA SER A 42 10.63 8.40 6.34
C SER A 42 10.27 7.73 5.00
N LEU A 43 9.43 6.68 5.06
CA LEU A 43 8.92 5.99 3.87
C LEU A 43 8.04 6.92 3.02
N LEU A 44 7.09 7.62 3.66
CA LEU A 44 6.17 8.54 3.00
C LEU A 44 6.89 9.73 2.35
N ASN A 45 7.93 10.25 2.99
CA ASN A 45 8.72 11.33 2.41
C ASN A 45 9.47 10.86 1.15
N SER A 46 9.96 9.61 1.14
CA SER A 46 10.63 8.99 -0.01
C SER A 46 9.65 8.65 -1.14
N MET A 47 8.42 8.24 -0.81
CA MET A 47 7.35 7.99 -1.79
C MET A 47 6.99 9.24 -2.61
N LYS A 48 7.22 10.44 -2.08
CA LYS A 48 6.90 11.70 -2.77
C LYS A 48 7.70 11.89 -4.06
N SER A 49 8.93 11.36 -4.13
CA SER A 49 9.77 11.40 -5.35
C SER A 49 9.15 10.57 -6.48
N ILE A 50 8.64 9.38 -6.17
CA ILE A 50 8.13 8.41 -7.15
C ILE A 50 6.60 8.51 -7.33
N ALA A 51 5.92 9.36 -6.55
CA ALA A 51 4.47 9.52 -6.58
C ALA A 51 3.93 9.89 -7.98
N SER A 52 4.69 10.64 -8.78
CA SER A 52 4.32 11.00 -10.15
C SER A 52 4.22 9.77 -11.07
N LEU A 53 5.15 8.82 -10.93
CA LEU A 53 5.18 7.57 -11.70
C LEU A 53 4.14 6.57 -11.21
N LEU A 54 3.91 6.51 -9.89
CA LEU A 54 2.82 5.69 -9.33
C LEU A 54 1.44 6.22 -9.74
N LEU A 55 1.28 7.55 -9.81
CA LEU A 55 0.05 8.16 -10.33
C LEU A 55 -0.14 7.83 -11.80
N LEU A 56 0.91 7.87 -12.62
CA LEU A 56 0.86 7.44 -14.01
C LEU A 56 0.43 5.96 -14.13
N LEU A 57 1.01 5.07 -13.33
CA LEU A 57 0.63 3.66 -13.28
C LEU A 57 -0.83 3.49 -12.86
N PHE A 58 -1.27 4.21 -11.83
CA PHE A 58 -2.64 4.13 -11.35
C PHE A 58 -3.65 4.66 -12.38
N LEU A 59 -3.30 5.75 -13.07
CA LEU A 59 -4.09 6.28 -14.19
C LEU A 59 -4.17 5.28 -15.35
N PHE A 60 -3.05 4.64 -15.70
CA PHE A 60 -3.01 3.58 -16.70
C PHE A 60 -3.95 2.42 -16.33
N ILE A 61 -3.91 1.97 -15.07
CA ILE A 61 -4.80 0.92 -14.55
C ILE A 61 -6.27 1.34 -14.69
N ILE A 62 -6.62 2.58 -14.32
CA ILE A 62 -8.00 3.08 -14.45
C ILE A 62 -8.45 3.10 -15.91
N ILE A 63 -7.62 3.61 -16.82
CA ILE A 63 -7.96 3.69 -18.26
C ILE A 63 -8.23 2.29 -18.80
N PHE A 64 -7.34 1.33 -18.54
CA PHE A 64 -7.50 -0.04 -19.01
C PHE A 64 -8.64 -0.78 -18.33
N ALA A 65 -8.94 -0.49 -17.06
CA ALA A 65 -10.09 -1.06 -16.35
C ALA A 65 -11.40 -0.58 -16.96
N LEU A 66 -11.54 0.73 -17.22
CA LEU A 66 -12.72 1.29 -17.87
C LEU A 66 -12.89 0.79 -19.30
N LEU A 67 -11.78 0.69 -20.06
CA LEU A 67 -11.81 0.13 -21.41
C LEU A 67 -12.17 -1.36 -21.41
N GLY A 68 -11.67 -2.11 -20.43
CA GLY A 68 -12.03 -3.51 -20.22
C GLY A 68 -13.50 -3.69 -19.84
N MET A 69 -14.07 -2.79 -19.03
CA MET A 69 -15.52 -2.79 -18.76
C MET A 69 -16.34 -2.51 -20.03
N GLN A 70 -15.87 -1.63 -20.92
CA GLN A 70 -16.58 -1.36 -22.18
C GLN A 70 -16.49 -2.54 -23.17
N LEU A 71 -15.34 -3.22 -23.22
CA LEU A 71 -15.14 -4.36 -24.11
C LEU A 71 -15.77 -5.65 -23.57
N PHE A 72 -15.74 -5.88 -22.25
CA PHE A 72 -16.10 -7.17 -21.68
C PHE A 72 -17.16 -7.13 -20.58
N GLY A 73 -17.67 -5.94 -20.22
CA GLY A 73 -18.69 -5.79 -19.19
C GLY A 73 -19.97 -6.56 -19.54
N GLY A 74 -20.40 -7.46 -18.66
CA GLY A 74 -21.59 -8.28 -18.85
C GLY A 74 -21.45 -9.36 -19.95
N ARG A 75 -20.26 -9.53 -20.53
CA ARG A 75 -19.99 -10.57 -21.55
C ARG A 75 -19.41 -11.85 -20.96
N PHE A 76 -18.91 -11.83 -19.71
CA PHE A 76 -18.37 -13.04 -19.07
C PHE A 76 -19.44 -13.99 -18.52
N SER A 77 -20.73 -13.70 -18.70
CA SER A 77 -21.87 -14.50 -18.23
C SER A 77 -22.13 -15.76 -19.08
N PHE A 78 -21.08 -16.49 -19.44
CA PHE A 78 -21.22 -17.78 -20.10
C PHE A 78 -21.21 -18.89 -19.06
N ASP A 79 -22.43 -19.38 -18.79
CA ASP A 79 -22.75 -20.59 -18.05
C ASP A 79 -22.72 -20.48 -16.51
N GLU A 80 -23.87 -20.77 -15.88
CA GLU A 80 -24.12 -20.62 -14.43
C GLU A 80 -23.27 -21.55 -13.53
N THR A 81 -22.36 -22.35 -14.11
CA THR A 81 -21.64 -23.41 -13.40
C THR A 81 -20.18 -23.08 -13.08
N GLN A 82 -19.62 -21.98 -13.60
CA GLN A 82 -18.24 -21.56 -13.34
C GLN A 82 -18.19 -20.06 -13.02
N THR A 83 -18.22 -19.72 -11.73
CA THR A 83 -18.02 -18.33 -11.28
C THR A 83 -16.57 -17.93 -11.55
N LYS A 84 -16.31 -17.28 -12.69
CA LYS A 84 -14.98 -16.73 -12.99
C LYS A 84 -14.67 -15.61 -11.99
N ARG A 85 -13.54 -15.72 -11.29
CA ARG A 85 -13.11 -14.70 -10.32
C ARG A 85 -12.67 -13.40 -10.98
N SER A 86 -12.14 -13.44 -12.20
CA SER A 86 -11.60 -12.26 -12.87
C SER A 86 -12.60 -11.78 -13.93
N THR A 87 -13.47 -10.83 -13.57
CA THR A 87 -14.48 -10.26 -14.48
C THR A 87 -14.37 -8.74 -14.57
N PHE A 88 -14.94 -8.19 -15.65
CA PHE A 88 -14.99 -6.76 -15.91
C PHE A 88 -16.40 -6.19 -15.70
N ASP A 89 -17.20 -6.80 -14.82
CA ASP A 89 -18.60 -6.41 -14.61
C ASP A 89 -18.76 -5.20 -13.71
N THR A 90 -17.85 -5.02 -12.75
CA THR A 90 -17.82 -3.88 -11.84
C THR A 90 -16.46 -3.20 -11.85
N PHE A 91 -16.44 -1.90 -11.57
CA PHE A 91 -15.21 -1.12 -11.60
C PHE A 91 -14.11 -1.65 -10.65
N PRO A 92 -14.38 -1.97 -9.36
CA PRO A 92 -13.35 -2.54 -8.49
C PRO A 92 -12.84 -3.90 -8.97
N GLN A 93 -13.71 -4.74 -9.53
CA GLN A 93 -13.31 -6.05 -10.07
C GLN A 93 -12.45 -5.91 -11.34
N ALA A 94 -12.80 -4.98 -12.22
CA ALA A 94 -12.03 -4.65 -13.40
C ALA A 94 -10.64 -4.11 -13.02
N LEU A 95 -10.55 -3.24 -12.01
CA LEU A 95 -9.26 -2.76 -11.48
C LEU A 95 -8.38 -3.91 -10.98
N LEU A 96 -8.94 -4.84 -10.19
CA LEU A 96 -8.22 -6.00 -9.68
C LEU A 96 -7.79 -6.94 -10.82
N THR A 97 -8.63 -7.12 -11.83
CA THR A 97 -8.32 -7.94 -13.00
C THR A 97 -7.18 -7.34 -13.83
N VAL A 98 -7.19 -6.01 -14.05
CA VAL A 98 -6.07 -5.31 -14.70
C VAL A 98 -4.80 -5.43 -13.87
N PHE A 99 -4.91 -5.28 -12.55
CA PHE A 99 -3.77 -5.47 -11.64
C PHE A 99 -3.19 -6.89 -11.72
N GLN A 100 -4.04 -7.92 -11.73
CA GLN A 100 -3.65 -9.32 -11.91
C GLN A 100 -2.89 -9.55 -13.23
N ILE A 101 -3.34 -8.92 -14.32
CA ILE A 101 -2.62 -9.01 -15.61
C ILE A 101 -1.26 -8.32 -15.54
N LEU A 102 -1.16 -7.18 -14.83
CA LEU A 102 0.09 -6.47 -14.63
C LEU A 102 1.11 -7.25 -13.80
N THR A 103 0.66 -8.02 -12.80
CA THR A 103 1.54 -8.92 -12.03
C THR A 103 1.97 -10.16 -12.82
N GLY A 104 1.32 -10.43 -13.96
CA GLY A 104 1.55 -11.62 -14.78
C GLY A 104 1.00 -12.90 -14.16
N GLU A 105 0.11 -12.80 -13.19
CA GLU A 105 -0.58 -13.95 -12.60
C GLU A 105 -1.77 -14.35 -13.46
N ASP A 106 -1.78 -15.59 -13.98
CA ASP A 106 -2.92 -16.16 -14.72
C ASP A 106 -3.50 -15.25 -15.82
N TRP A 107 -2.68 -14.34 -16.38
CA TRP A 107 -3.10 -13.37 -17.39
C TRP A 107 -3.57 -14.06 -18.68
N ASN A 108 -3.00 -15.24 -18.98
CA ASN A 108 -3.37 -16.07 -20.11
C ASN A 108 -4.79 -16.64 -19.94
N ALA A 109 -5.17 -17.06 -18.73
CA ALA A 109 -6.51 -17.54 -18.43
C ALA A 109 -7.54 -16.42 -18.61
N VAL A 110 -7.25 -15.23 -18.08
CA VAL A 110 -8.12 -14.05 -18.27
C VAL A 110 -8.25 -13.70 -19.76
N MET A 111 -7.16 -13.78 -20.53
CA MET A 111 -7.19 -13.58 -21.98
C MET A 111 -8.05 -14.64 -22.69
N TYR A 112 -7.87 -15.92 -22.37
CA TYR A 112 -8.68 -17.00 -22.95
C TYR A 112 -10.16 -16.84 -22.63
N ASP A 113 -10.48 -16.42 -21.41
CA ASP A 113 -11.83 -16.12 -21.00
C ASP A 113 -12.43 -14.97 -21.81
N GLY A 114 -11.63 -13.93 -22.10
CA GLY A 114 -12.03 -12.82 -22.95
C GLY A 114 -12.31 -13.24 -24.40
N ILE A 115 -11.50 -14.15 -24.96
CA ILE A 115 -11.72 -14.72 -26.30
C ILE A 115 -13.00 -15.55 -26.34
N MET A 116 -13.21 -16.39 -25.32
CA MET A 116 -14.41 -17.21 -25.20
C MET A 116 -15.67 -16.37 -25.03
N ALA A 117 -15.57 -15.21 -24.36
CA ALA A 117 -16.68 -14.25 -24.24
C ALA A 117 -17.14 -13.64 -25.58
N TYR A 118 -16.30 -13.74 -26.62
CA TYR A 118 -16.57 -13.27 -27.98
C TYR A 118 -16.88 -14.40 -28.97
N GLY A 119 -17.15 -15.62 -28.50
CA GLY A 119 -17.50 -16.76 -29.34
C GLY A 119 -16.32 -17.65 -29.73
N GLY A 120 -15.18 -17.52 -29.05
CA GLY A 120 -14.01 -18.39 -29.24
C GLY A 120 -12.93 -17.81 -30.15
N PRO A 121 -11.91 -18.62 -30.54
CA PRO A 121 -10.72 -18.17 -31.28
C PRO A 121 -11.01 -17.95 -32.78
N VAL A 122 -12.16 -17.35 -33.09
CA VAL A 122 -12.58 -16.93 -34.42
C VAL A 122 -12.61 -15.41 -34.49
N PHE A 123 -12.53 -14.85 -35.69
CA PHE A 123 -12.74 -13.41 -35.86
C PHE A 123 -14.20 -13.08 -35.51
N PRO A 124 -14.50 -12.08 -34.65
CA PRO A 124 -13.63 -11.00 -34.15
C PRO A 124 -12.97 -11.24 -32.77
N GLY A 125 -13.23 -12.36 -32.10
CA GLY A 125 -12.70 -12.67 -30.76
C GLY A 125 -11.16 -12.67 -30.67
N MET A 126 -10.44 -12.89 -31.76
CA MET A 126 -8.98 -12.75 -31.80
C MET A 126 -8.49 -11.30 -31.59
N LEU A 127 -9.30 -10.29 -31.93
CA LEU A 127 -8.94 -8.88 -31.70
C LEU A 127 -8.84 -8.54 -30.21
N VAL A 128 -9.57 -9.28 -29.37
CA VAL A 128 -9.51 -9.16 -27.91
C VAL A 128 -8.11 -9.49 -27.39
N CYS A 129 -7.40 -10.44 -28.00
CA CYS A 129 -6.03 -10.78 -27.61
C CYS A 129 -5.10 -9.56 -27.67
N VAL A 130 -5.32 -8.68 -28.65
CA VAL A 130 -4.49 -7.48 -28.84
C VAL A 130 -4.61 -6.54 -27.64
N TYR A 131 -5.80 -6.39 -27.05
CA TYR A 131 -6.00 -5.61 -25.82
C TYR A 131 -5.13 -6.16 -24.67
N PHE A 132 -5.17 -7.47 -24.41
CA PHE A 132 -4.41 -8.10 -23.32
C PHE A 132 -2.90 -8.02 -23.55
N VAL A 133 -2.44 -8.23 -24.78
CA VAL A 133 -1.01 -8.13 -25.13
C VAL A 133 -0.49 -6.71 -24.97
N ILE A 134 -1.24 -5.70 -25.43
CA ILE A 134 -0.85 -4.28 -25.24
C ILE A 134 -0.85 -3.93 -23.75
N LEU A 135 -1.89 -4.33 -23.01
CA LEU A 135 -1.97 -4.09 -21.56
C LEU A 135 -0.75 -4.70 -20.85
N PHE A 136 -0.40 -5.94 -21.17
CA PHE A 136 0.72 -6.64 -20.56
C PHE A 136 2.06 -5.96 -20.90
N ILE A 137 2.33 -5.67 -22.17
CA ILE A 137 3.62 -5.07 -22.60
C ILE A 137 3.75 -3.64 -22.07
N CYS A 138 2.77 -2.78 -22.34
CA CYS A 138 2.81 -1.37 -21.91
C CYS A 138 2.80 -1.26 -20.39
N GLY A 139 2.00 -2.08 -19.71
CA GLY A 139 1.91 -2.11 -18.27
C GLY A 139 3.21 -2.52 -17.59
N ASN A 140 3.84 -3.61 -18.05
CA ASN A 140 5.15 -4.03 -17.55
C ASN A 140 6.25 -3.03 -17.87
N TYR A 141 6.18 -2.34 -19.02
CA TYR A 141 7.12 -1.25 -19.34
C TYR A 141 7.00 -0.09 -18.35
N ILE A 142 5.78 0.33 -18.00
CA ILE A 142 5.55 1.36 -16.99
C ILE A 142 6.07 0.90 -15.63
N LEU A 143 5.78 -0.34 -15.22
CA LEU A 143 6.30 -0.93 -13.97
C LEU A 143 7.83 -0.95 -13.93
N LEU A 144 8.48 -1.32 -15.03
CA LEU A 144 9.93 -1.32 -15.14
C LEU A 144 10.50 0.10 -15.02
N ASN A 145 9.84 1.10 -15.62
CA ASN A 145 10.24 2.49 -15.46
C ASN A 145 10.08 2.98 -14.00
N VAL A 146 9.06 2.52 -13.28
CA VAL A 146 8.92 2.80 -11.84
C VAL A 146 10.05 2.14 -11.05
N PHE A 147 10.34 0.88 -11.31
CA PHE A 147 11.43 0.16 -10.64
C PHE A 147 12.80 0.80 -10.91
N LEU A 148 13.06 1.20 -12.16
CA LEU A 148 14.29 1.90 -12.54
C LEU A 148 14.41 3.24 -11.83
N ALA A 149 13.34 4.04 -11.78
CA ALA A 149 13.34 5.31 -11.07
C ALA A 149 13.67 5.12 -9.58
N ILE A 150 13.05 4.11 -8.94
CA ILE A 150 13.37 3.77 -7.54
C ILE A 150 14.84 3.35 -7.42
N ALA A 151 15.34 2.47 -8.29
CA ALA A 151 16.72 2.00 -8.22
C ALA A 151 17.75 3.13 -8.38
N VAL A 152 17.49 4.07 -9.30
CA VAL A 152 18.34 5.25 -9.53
C VAL A 152 18.30 6.20 -8.34
N ASP A 153 17.11 6.50 -7.80
CA ASP A 153 16.96 7.35 -6.62
C ASP A 153 17.70 6.75 -5.41
N ASN A 154 17.57 5.43 -5.19
CA ASN A 154 18.28 4.74 -4.10
C ASN A 154 19.80 4.75 -4.28
N LEU A 155 20.31 4.63 -5.51
CA LEU A 155 21.74 4.71 -5.78
C LEU A 155 22.28 6.13 -5.54
N ALA A 156 21.54 7.15 -5.97
CA ALA A 156 21.91 8.55 -5.77
C ALA A 156 21.93 8.95 -4.29
N ASP A 157 20.99 8.46 -3.47
CA ASP A 157 20.98 8.72 -2.02
C ASP A 157 22.19 8.09 -1.30
N GLY A 158 22.64 6.90 -1.74
CA GLY A 158 23.83 6.23 -1.19
C GLY A 158 25.14 7.00 -1.41
N ASP A 159 25.32 7.59 -2.59
CA ASP A 159 26.52 8.38 -2.93
C ASP A 159 26.59 9.73 -2.17
N ASN A 160 25.43 10.34 -1.89
CA ASN A 160 25.34 11.59 -1.14
C ASN A 160 25.73 11.42 0.35
N ILE A 161 25.41 10.28 0.97
CA ILE A 161 25.79 9.98 2.37
C ILE A 161 27.31 9.84 2.50
N ASN A 162 27.97 9.17 1.56
CA ASN A 162 29.42 8.98 1.58
C ASN A 162 30.18 10.30 1.36
N SER A 163 29.66 11.17 0.49
CA SER A 163 30.26 12.48 0.20
C SER A 163 30.02 13.53 1.30
N GLY A 164 28.96 13.38 2.09
CA GLY A 164 28.63 14.27 3.21
C GLY A 164 29.47 14.02 4.47
N GLY A 165 29.87 12.76 4.72
CA GLY A 165 30.82 12.41 5.79
C GLY A 165 32.20 13.02 5.54
N ASP A 166 32.69 12.92 4.31
CA ASP A 166 34.01 13.42 3.91
C ASP A 166 34.16 14.95 4.05
N LYS A 167 33.06 15.71 3.95
CA LYS A 167 33.02 17.16 4.21
C LYS A 167 32.99 17.51 5.70
N LYS A 168 32.37 16.67 6.53
CA LYS A 168 32.28 16.89 7.98
C LYS A 168 33.62 16.62 8.66
N ASP A 169 34.34 15.60 8.20
CA ASP A 169 35.64 15.22 8.73
C ASP A 169 36.71 16.28 8.39
N LYS A 170 36.70 16.81 7.16
CA LYS A 170 37.59 17.90 6.73
C LYS A 170 37.32 19.24 7.43
N ALA A 171 36.06 19.53 7.78
CA ALA A 171 35.71 20.73 8.53
C ALA A 171 36.14 20.64 10.01
N GLY A 172 36.04 19.44 10.62
CA GLY A 172 36.51 19.20 11.99
C GLY A 172 38.03 19.26 12.14
N GLU A 173 38.79 18.78 11.15
CA GLU A 173 40.25 18.91 11.13
C GLU A 173 40.71 20.37 10.93
N ALA A 174 39.99 21.16 10.14
CA ALA A 174 40.32 22.56 9.92
C ALA A 174 40.09 23.45 11.15
N GLU A 175 39.08 23.17 11.98
CA GLU A 175 38.84 23.90 13.23
C GLU A 175 39.72 23.42 14.40
N ALA A 176 40.17 22.15 14.41
CA ALA A 176 41.07 21.64 15.45
C ALA A 176 42.54 22.03 15.25
N GLY A 177 42.90 22.53 14.06
CA GLY A 177 44.26 22.95 13.69
C GLY A 177 44.53 24.46 13.76
N ALA A 178 43.55 25.28 14.16
CA ALA A 178 43.66 26.73 14.33
C ALA A 178 43.71 27.13 15.82
#